data_AF-A0A7X7V6E6-F1
#
_entry.id   AF-A0A7X7V6E6-F1
#
_cell.length_a   1.000
_cell.length_b   1.000
_cell.length_c   1.000
_cell.angle_alpha   90.00
_cell.angle_beta   90.00
_cell.angle_gamma   90.00
#
_symmetry.space_group_name_H-M   'P 1'
#
loop_
_entity.id
_entity.type
_entity.pdbx_description
1 polymer ?
#
loop_
_entity_poly.entity_id
_entity_poly.type
_entity_poly.pdbx_seq_one_letter_code
_entity_poly.pdbx_strand_id
1 'polypeptide(L)'
;MDIVTWEPLPDQWEYLSRLDRMTPRQVAAAGRTERIVVGPEVTKLDASPATAIRPRLPAQVRATLGARLRIRDEDLTPEVSAALRHAATIHNPAFYEAQRARRSTWGIPRFLQGFDVAINGDLILPRGLRHQAADLIRRADSELVSDDERNQGNELDVSFFGELDDRQATAVDTMLAREDGILHAPTGSGKTVMACAIIAERAVTTLVLINKTTLASQWREQIRTLLGIKAGQLGGGRVKTRGQVDIMLLQTLARHI
;
A
#
# COMPACT_ATOMS: atom_id res chain seq x y z
N MET A 1 -27.87 -25.77 -7.50
CA MET A 1 -29.05 -24.93 -7.22
C MET A 1 -29.84 -24.83 -8.50
N ASP A 2 -31.16 -24.77 -8.39
CA ASP A 2 -31.99 -24.29 -9.49
C ASP A 2 -31.60 -22.83 -9.78
N ILE A 3 -31.22 -22.54 -11.03
CA ILE A 3 -30.71 -21.23 -11.46
C ILE A 3 -31.78 -20.15 -11.53
N VAL A 4 -33.06 -20.53 -11.44
CA VAL A 4 -34.21 -19.61 -11.44
C VAL A 4 -34.66 -19.32 -10.01
N THR A 5 -34.71 -20.34 -9.14
CA THR A 5 -35.25 -20.20 -7.78
C THR A 5 -34.19 -20.10 -6.69
N TRP A 6 -32.92 -20.37 -7.01
CA TRP A 6 -31.77 -20.37 -6.08
C TRP A 6 -31.90 -21.35 -4.91
N GLU A 7 -32.82 -22.31 -4.99
CA GLU A 7 -32.95 -23.36 -3.98
C GLU A 7 -31.90 -24.47 -4.17
N PRO A 8 -31.37 -25.05 -3.07
CA PRO A 8 -30.45 -26.17 -3.14
C PRO A 8 -31.15 -27.39 -3.72
N LEU A 9 -30.55 -27.99 -4.76
CA LEU A 9 -31.07 -29.20 -5.38
C LEU A 9 -30.96 -30.38 -4.40
N PRO A 10 -31.98 -31.27 -4.33
CA PRO A 10 -31.98 -32.42 -3.41
C PRO A 10 -30.77 -33.34 -3.60
N ASP A 11 -30.37 -33.60 -4.85
CA ASP A 11 -29.14 -34.30 -5.20
C ASP A 11 -28.33 -33.45 -6.19
N GLN A 12 -27.29 -32.80 -5.66
CA GLN A 12 -26.42 -31.94 -6.45
C GLN A 12 -25.53 -32.74 -7.42
N TRP A 13 -25.19 -33.99 -7.07
CA TRP A 13 -24.30 -34.82 -7.88
C TRP A 13 -25.03 -35.41 -9.08
N GLU A 14 -26.28 -35.84 -8.91
CA GLU A 14 -27.11 -36.29 -10.04
C GLU A 14 -27.32 -35.16 -11.05
N TYR A 15 -27.60 -33.94 -10.57
CA TYR A 15 -27.73 -32.77 -11.45
C TYR A 15 -26.43 -32.46 -12.20
N LEU A 16 -25.29 -32.43 -11.50
CA LEU A 16 -23.98 -32.20 -12.13
C LEU A 16 -23.63 -33.30 -13.15
N SER A 17 -24.06 -34.54 -12.93
CA SER A 17 -23.83 -35.67 -13.84
C SER A 17 -24.58 -35.51 -15.18
N ARG A 18 -25.66 -34.71 -15.20
CA ARG A 18 -26.48 -34.43 -16.38
C ARG A 18 -25.98 -33.22 -17.18
N LEU A 19 -25.02 -32.46 -16.65
CA LEU A 19 -24.45 -31.31 -17.35
C LEU A 19 -23.38 -31.76 -18.35
N ASP A 20 -23.40 -31.18 -19.54
CA ASP A 20 -22.37 -31.43 -20.54
C ASP A 20 -21.00 -30.93 -20.07
N ARG A 21 -19.98 -31.77 -20.26
CA ARG A 21 -18.60 -31.38 -19.97
C ARG A 21 -18.13 -30.33 -20.96
N MET A 22 -17.56 -29.25 -20.44
CA MET A 22 -16.92 -28.23 -21.27
C MET A 22 -15.75 -28.84 -22.05
N THR A 23 -15.73 -28.60 -23.36
CA THR A 23 -14.57 -28.94 -24.21
C THR A 23 -13.35 -28.09 -23.81
N PRO A 24 -12.11 -28.54 -24.09
CA PRO A 24 -10.90 -27.74 -23.83
C PRO A 24 -10.94 -26.34 -24.46
N ARG A 25 -11.61 -26.18 -25.61
CA ARG A 25 -11.84 -24.87 -26.25
C ARG A 25 -12.80 -23.99 -25.46
N GLN A 26 -13.90 -24.54 -24.95
CA GLN A 26 -14.84 -23.81 -24.09
C GLN A 26 -14.19 -23.41 -22.76
N VAL A 27 -13.39 -24.29 -22.17
CA VAL A 27 -12.61 -23.95 -20.95
C VAL A 27 -11.61 -22.84 -21.25
N ALA A 28 -10.88 -22.91 -22.37
CA ALA A 28 -9.95 -21.86 -22.78
C ALA A 28 -10.65 -20.53 -23.08
N ALA A 29 -11.87 -20.56 -23.64
CA ALA A 29 -12.67 -19.38 -23.88
C ALA A 29 -13.15 -18.75 -22.55
N ALA A 30 -13.72 -19.55 -21.64
CA ALA A 30 -14.13 -19.10 -20.32
C ALA A 30 -12.94 -18.50 -19.53
N GLY A 31 -11.78 -19.18 -19.55
CA GLY A 31 -10.56 -18.70 -18.88
C GLY A 31 -9.94 -17.43 -19.49
N ARG A 32 -10.31 -17.06 -20.72
CA ARG A 32 -9.93 -15.76 -21.32
C ARG A 32 -10.84 -14.61 -20.90
N THR A 33 -11.99 -14.91 -20.30
CA THR A 33 -13.07 -13.93 -20.10
C THR A 33 -12.86 -13.09 -18.84
N GLU A 34 -12.09 -13.56 -17.86
CA GLU A 34 -11.90 -12.85 -16.59
C GLU A 34 -10.43 -12.59 -16.28
N ARG A 35 -10.00 -11.37 -16.57
CA ARG A 35 -8.76 -10.84 -16.01
C ARG A 35 -9.00 -10.58 -14.53
N ILE A 36 -8.37 -11.37 -13.65
CA ILE A 36 -8.40 -11.12 -12.20
C ILE A 36 -7.81 -9.72 -11.95
N VAL A 37 -8.65 -8.82 -11.44
CA VAL A 37 -8.29 -7.44 -11.14
C VAL A 37 -7.70 -7.40 -9.73
N VAL A 38 -6.51 -6.84 -9.59
CA VAL A 38 -5.82 -6.67 -8.30
C VAL A 38 -5.15 -5.30 -8.24
N GLY A 39 -4.86 -4.83 -7.02
CA GLY A 39 -4.12 -3.60 -6.83
C GLY A 39 -4.97 -2.35 -7.09
N PRO A 40 -4.40 -1.29 -7.68
CA PRO A 40 -5.09 -0.01 -7.89
C PRO A 40 -6.23 -0.10 -8.92
N GLU A 41 -6.29 -1.16 -9.73
CA GLU A 41 -7.38 -1.38 -10.69
C GLU A 41 -8.70 -1.77 -9.99
N VAL A 42 -8.65 -2.21 -8.73
CA VAL A 42 -9.81 -2.60 -7.93
C VAL A 42 -10.56 -1.36 -7.47
N THR A 43 -11.58 -0.99 -8.24
CA THR A 43 -12.40 0.21 -8.00
C THR A 43 -13.87 -0.10 -7.77
N LYS A 44 -14.26 -1.37 -7.95
CA LYS A 44 -15.64 -1.83 -7.86
C LYS A 44 -15.77 -2.90 -6.79
N LEU A 45 -16.96 -2.97 -6.25
CA LEU A 45 -17.41 -4.08 -5.43
C LEU A 45 -18.13 -5.04 -6.38
N ASP A 46 -17.55 -6.22 -6.54
CA ASP A 46 -18.15 -7.28 -7.33
C ASP A 46 -18.93 -8.17 -6.38
N ALA A 47 -20.24 -7.96 -6.34
CA ALA A 47 -21.12 -8.82 -5.57
C ALA A 47 -21.05 -10.25 -6.11
N SER A 48 -20.78 -11.20 -5.23
CA SER A 48 -20.84 -12.61 -5.61
C SER A 48 -22.27 -12.93 -6.09
N PRO A 49 -22.44 -13.45 -7.32
CA PRO A 49 -23.75 -13.88 -7.78
C PRO A 49 -24.25 -15.08 -6.97
N ALA A 50 -23.36 -15.79 -6.27
CA ALA A 50 -23.66 -17.03 -5.56
C ALA A 50 -24.36 -16.82 -4.20
N THR A 51 -24.55 -15.59 -3.73
CA THR A 51 -25.12 -15.33 -2.40
C THR A 51 -26.38 -14.46 -2.50
N ALA A 52 -27.53 -15.06 -2.17
CA ALA A 52 -28.81 -14.34 -2.13
C ALA A 52 -28.86 -13.28 -1.01
N ILE A 53 -28.15 -13.53 0.10
CA ILE A 53 -28.05 -12.61 1.23
C ILE A 53 -26.90 -11.64 1.00
N ARG A 54 -27.23 -10.34 0.93
CA ARG A 54 -26.26 -9.26 0.87
C ARG A 54 -26.26 -8.52 2.20
N PRO A 55 -25.35 -8.85 3.13
CA PRO A 55 -25.25 -8.12 4.38
C PRO A 55 -24.95 -6.65 4.07
N ARG A 56 -25.58 -5.73 4.80
CA ARG A 56 -25.30 -4.30 4.68
C ARG A 56 -24.17 -3.94 5.61
N LEU A 57 -23.33 -2.99 5.17
CA LEU A 57 -22.35 -2.40 6.07
C LEU A 57 -23.07 -1.55 7.13
N PRO A 58 -22.45 -1.38 8.31
CA PRO A 58 -22.83 -0.32 9.23
C PRO A 58 -22.63 1.05 8.56
N ALA A 59 -23.21 2.10 9.15
CA ALA A 59 -23.00 3.47 8.64
C ALA A 59 -21.52 3.89 8.71
N GLN A 60 -20.78 3.36 9.68
CA GLN A 60 -19.36 3.64 9.90
C GLN A 60 -18.59 2.34 10.07
N VAL A 61 -17.52 2.21 9.29
CA VAL A 61 -16.51 1.17 9.41
C VAL A 61 -15.35 1.73 10.22
N ARG A 62 -15.04 1.10 11.35
CA ARG A 62 -13.99 1.57 12.25
C ARG A 62 -12.63 1.04 11.83
N ALA A 63 -11.65 1.92 11.88
CA ALA A 63 -10.26 1.61 11.61
C ALA A 63 -9.30 2.31 12.56
N THR A 64 -8.07 1.83 12.57
CA THR A 64 -6.92 2.48 13.22
C THR A 64 -5.86 2.69 12.16
N LEU A 65 -5.38 3.93 12.03
CA LEU A 65 -4.33 4.33 11.11
C LEU A 65 -3.03 4.49 11.88
N GLY A 66 -2.07 3.59 11.64
CA GLY A 66 -0.72 3.67 12.20
C GLY A 66 0.34 3.32 11.14
N ALA A 67 1.27 2.42 11.49
CA ALA A 67 2.20 1.84 10.51
C ALA A 67 1.48 1.06 9.39
N ARG A 68 0.31 0.50 9.73
CA ARG A 68 -0.65 -0.15 8.83
C ARG A 68 -2.02 0.49 9.03
N LEU A 69 -2.91 0.31 8.07
CA LEU A 69 -4.33 0.58 8.25
C LEU A 69 -4.99 -0.71 8.74
N ARG A 70 -5.57 -0.70 9.92
CA ARG A 70 -6.27 -1.85 10.49
C ARG A 70 -7.76 -1.57 10.50
N ILE A 71 -8.55 -2.44 9.88
CA ILE A 71 -10.01 -2.30 9.79
C ILE A 71 -10.65 -3.42 10.59
N ARG A 72 -11.67 -3.09 11.39
CA ARG A 72 -12.39 -4.08 12.20
C ARG A 72 -13.15 -5.04 11.29
N ASP A 73 -12.94 -6.34 11.49
CA ASP A 73 -13.60 -7.36 10.65
C ASP A 73 -15.12 -7.41 10.86
N GLU A 74 -15.57 -7.14 12.10
CA GLU A 74 -17.00 -7.07 12.44
C GLU A 74 -17.79 -6.01 11.65
N ASP A 75 -17.11 -4.97 11.15
CA ASP A 75 -17.72 -3.90 10.37
C ASP A 75 -17.67 -4.20 8.85
N LEU A 76 -17.05 -5.30 8.42
CA LEU A 76 -16.85 -5.65 7.02
C LEU A 76 -17.82 -6.72 6.54
N THR A 77 -18.42 -6.49 5.37
CA THR A 77 -19.09 -7.56 4.62
C THR A 77 -18.08 -8.40 3.85
N PRO A 78 -18.40 -9.66 3.50
CA PRO A 78 -17.52 -10.48 2.67
C PRO A 78 -17.13 -9.82 1.35
N GLU A 79 -18.05 -9.07 0.74
CA GLU A 79 -17.85 -8.33 -0.51
C GLU A 79 -16.79 -7.22 -0.35
N VAL A 80 -16.95 -6.34 0.64
CA VAL A 80 -15.97 -5.26 0.90
C VAL A 80 -14.64 -5.84 1.38
N SER A 81 -14.67 -6.85 2.24
CA SER A 81 -13.48 -7.56 2.71
C SER A 81 -12.69 -8.17 1.55
N ALA A 82 -13.36 -8.83 0.60
CA ALA A 82 -12.73 -9.35 -0.62
C ALA A 82 -12.15 -8.23 -1.49
N ALA A 83 -12.92 -7.16 -1.74
CA ALA A 83 -12.45 -6.03 -2.55
C ALA A 83 -11.18 -5.38 -1.94
N LEU A 84 -11.15 -5.17 -0.62
CA LEU A 84 -9.98 -4.64 0.08
C LEU A 84 -8.77 -5.58 -0.01
N ARG A 85 -8.97 -6.90 0.12
CA ARG A 85 -7.89 -7.89 -0.07
C ARG A 85 -7.36 -7.90 -1.51
N HIS A 86 -8.23 -7.79 -2.50
CA HIS A 86 -7.83 -7.68 -3.91
C HIS A 86 -7.08 -6.37 -4.18
N ALA A 87 -7.54 -5.25 -3.62
CA ALA A 87 -6.87 -3.96 -3.71
C ALA A 87 -5.47 -3.99 -3.07
N ALA A 88 -5.30 -4.74 -1.98
CA ALA A 88 -4.00 -4.94 -1.33
C ALA A 88 -3.14 -6.03 -1.97
N THR A 89 -3.62 -6.71 -3.02
CA THR A 89 -2.87 -7.75 -3.74
C THR A 89 -2.25 -7.16 -4.99
N ILE A 90 -1.04 -7.58 -5.36
CA ILE A 90 -0.40 -7.17 -6.61
C ILE A 90 0.05 -8.38 -7.43
N HIS A 91 0.17 -8.19 -8.73
CA HIS A 91 0.82 -9.16 -9.61
C HIS A 91 2.30 -9.30 -9.25
N ASN A 92 2.80 -10.54 -9.17
CA ASN A 92 4.22 -10.79 -8.96
C ASN A 92 4.97 -10.72 -10.31
N PRO A 93 5.80 -9.69 -10.57
CA PRO A 93 6.51 -9.56 -11.84
C PRO A 93 7.42 -10.77 -12.13
N ALA A 94 8.04 -11.35 -11.09
CA ALA A 94 8.94 -12.49 -11.22
C ALA A 94 8.24 -13.73 -11.81
N PHE A 95 6.96 -13.94 -11.49
CA PHE A 95 6.16 -15.03 -12.05
C PHE A 95 6.00 -14.86 -13.56
N TYR A 96 5.60 -13.66 -14.00
CA TYR A 96 5.37 -13.37 -15.41
C TYR A 96 6.67 -13.32 -16.22
N GLU A 97 7.77 -12.88 -15.62
CA GLU A 97 9.10 -12.94 -16.23
C GLU A 97 9.56 -14.39 -16.44
N ALA A 98 9.38 -15.27 -15.43
CA ALA A 98 9.68 -16.69 -15.56
C ALA A 98 8.82 -17.36 -16.64
N GLN A 99 7.52 -17.06 -16.66
CA GLN A 99 6.59 -17.56 -17.65
C GLN A 99 6.97 -17.13 -19.07
N ARG A 100 7.26 -15.84 -19.29
CA ARG A 100 7.71 -15.31 -20.61
C ARG A 100 9.02 -15.95 -21.05
N ALA A 101 9.94 -16.18 -20.11
CA ALA A 101 11.21 -16.84 -20.36
C ALA A 101 11.11 -18.38 -20.48
N ARG A 102 9.90 -18.97 -20.40
CA ARG A 102 9.66 -20.43 -20.37
C ARG A 102 10.46 -21.17 -19.30
N ARG A 103 10.75 -20.48 -18.18
CA ARG A 103 11.36 -21.06 -16.99
C ARG A 103 10.26 -21.60 -16.06
N SER A 104 10.63 -22.51 -15.17
CA SER A 104 9.71 -23.04 -14.17
C SER A 104 9.13 -21.90 -13.31
N THR A 105 7.81 -21.90 -13.15
CA THR A 105 7.09 -21.02 -12.22
C THR A 105 6.82 -21.70 -10.88
N TRP A 106 7.33 -22.92 -10.68
CA TRP A 106 7.15 -23.66 -9.43
C TRP A 106 7.77 -22.89 -8.26
N GLY A 107 7.01 -22.70 -7.19
CA GLY A 107 7.43 -21.93 -6.01
C GLY A 107 7.45 -20.41 -6.19
N ILE A 108 7.08 -19.88 -7.37
CA ILE A 108 6.92 -18.43 -7.58
C ILE A 108 5.42 -18.12 -7.49
N PRO A 109 4.94 -17.42 -6.44
CA PRO A 109 3.53 -17.10 -6.33
C PRO A 109 3.14 -16.12 -7.45
N ARG A 110 2.00 -16.33 -8.10
CA ARG A 110 1.50 -15.44 -9.15
C ARG A 110 1.08 -14.06 -8.62
N PHE A 111 0.63 -14.02 -7.38
CA PHE A 111 0.16 -12.83 -6.69
C PHE A 111 0.93 -12.65 -5.39
N LEU A 112 1.25 -11.40 -5.06
CA LEU A 112 1.80 -11.03 -3.76
C LEU A 112 0.67 -10.44 -2.93
N GLN A 113 0.38 -11.07 -1.80
CA GLN A 113 -0.59 -10.57 -0.83
C GLN A 113 0.06 -9.46 0.00
N GLY A 114 -0.49 -8.26 -0.07
CA GLY A 114 -0.01 -7.11 0.70
C GLY A 114 -0.81 -6.85 1.98
N PHE A 115 -1.77 -7.72 2.31
CA PHE A 115 -2.59 -7.64 3.51
C PHE A 115 -2.26 -8.78 4.48
N ASP A 116 -2.59 -8.56 5.74
CA ASP A 116 -2.53 -9.56 6.80
C ASP A 116 -3.88 -9.62 7.53
N VAL A 117 -4.05 -10.63 8.38
CA VAL A 117 -5.22 -10.77 9.27
C VAL A 117 -4.71 -10.89 10.69
N ALA A 118 -5.20 -10.02 11.57
CA ALA A 118 -4.87 -10.05 12.97
C ALA A 118 -5.46 -11.27 13.67
N ILE A 119 -4.97 -11.60 14.87
CA ILE A 119 -5.47 -12.74 15.67
C ILE A 119 -6.97 -12.61 15.97
N ASN A 120 -7.47 -11.40 16.16
CA ASN A 120 -8.90 -11.13 16.38
C ASN A 120 -9.73 -11.03 15.10
N GLY A 121 -9.14 -11.32 13.93
CA GLY A 121 -9.82 -11.26 12.63
C GLY A 121 -9.64 -9.95 11.85
N ASP A 122 -9.21 -8.85 12.49
CA ASP A 122 -9.12 -7.55 11.83
C ASP A 122 -8.25 -7.58 10.56
N LEU A 123 -8.72 -6.92 9.51
CA LEU A 123 -8.00 -6.82 8.25
C LEU A 123 -6.89 -5.76 8.36
N ILE A 124 -5.65 -6.17 8.12
CA ILE A 124 -4.48 -5.30 8.13
C ILE A 124 -4.07 -5.00 6.69
N LEU A 125 -4.07 -3.71 6.33
CA LEU A 125 -3.74 -3.20 5.01
C LEU A 125 -2.49 -2.30 5.07
N PRO A 126 -1.73 -2.17 3.96
CA PRO A 126 -0.73 -1.12 3.83
C PRO A 126 -1.39 0.25 3.98
N ARG A 127 -0.85 1.13 4.83
CA ARG A 127 -1.44 2.46 5.12
C ARG A 127 -1.67 3.33 3.87
N GLY A 128 -0.90 3.12 2.81
CA GLY A 128 -1.05 3.82 1.53
C GLY A 128 -2.38 3.53 0.82
N LEU A 129 -3.04 2.41 1.15
CA LEU A 129 -4.36 2.05 0.64
C LEU A 129 -5.52 2.78 1.32
N ARG A 130 -5.28 3.65 2.31
CA ARG A 130 -6.36 4.31 3.08
C ARG A 130 -7.38 5.04 2.21
N HIS A 131 -6.91 5.74 1.17
CA HIS A 131 -7.79 6.49 0.26
C HIS A 131 -8.64 5.56 -0.59
N GLN A 132 -8.03 4.51 -1.16
CA GLN A 132 -8.74 3.50 -1.94
C GLN A 132 -9.72 2.69 -1.08
N ALA A 133 -9.34 2.38 0.17
CA ALA A 133 -10.21 1.70 1.13
C ALA A 133 -11.43 2.56 1.48
N ALA A 134 -11.21 3.85 1.77
CA ALA A 134 -12.30 4.80 2.01
C ALA A 134 -13.22 4.92 0.78
N ASP A 135 -12.67 4.94 -0.44
CA ASP A 135 -13.46 4.98 -1.67
C ASP A 135 -14.32 3.72 -1.87
N LEU A 136 -13.76 2.53 -1.59
CA LEU A 136 -14.49 1.26 -1.70
C LEU A 136 -15.61 1.18 -0.65
N ILE A 137 -15.35 1.59 0.58
CA ILE A 137 -16.35 1.60 1.67
C ILE A 137 -17.47 2.61 1.38
N ARG A 138 -17.12 3.78 0.84
CA ARG A 138 -18.10 4.81 0.42
C ARG A 138 -19.04 4.33 -0.67
N ARG A 139 -18.54 3.53 -1.62
CA ARG A 139 -19.36 2.92 -2.68
C ARG A 139 -20.35 1.89 -2.15
N ALA A 140 -20.15 1.40 -0.92
CA ALA A 140 -21.08 0.55 -0.21
C ALA A 140 -21.97 1.33 0.78
N ASP A 141 -22.11 2.65 0.58
CA ASP A 141 -22.92 3.55 1.39
C ASP A 141 -22.50 3.61 2.87
N SER A 142 -21.20 3.47 3.15
CA SER A 142 -20.62 3.55 4.49
C SER A 142 -19.45 4.55 4.53
N GLU A 143 -19.13 5.05 5.73
CA GLU A 143 -17.97 5.90 5.97
C GLU A 143 -16.82 5.12 6.62
N LEU A 144 -15.57 5.37 6.23
CA LEU A 144 -14.39 4.85 6.94
C LEU A 144 -13.97 5.87 8.01
N VAL A 145 -14.14 5.52 9.28
CA VAL A 145 -13.73 6.36 10.41
C VAL A 145 -12.49 5.75 11.05
N SER A 146 -11.37 6.49 11.01
CA SER A 146 -10.09 6.02 11.54
C SER A 146 -9.61 6.84 12.72
N ASP A 147 -9.20 6.16 13.78
CA ASP A 147 -8.35 6.75 14.83
C ASP A 147 -6.90 6.84 14.33
N ASP A 148 -6.28 8.01 14.40
CA ASP A 148 -4.95 8.27 13.86
C ASP A 148 -3.88 8.14 14.95
N GLU A 149 -3.26 6.96 15.02
CA GLU A 149 -2.18 6.61 15.93
C GLU A 149 -0.79 6.80 15.28
N ARG A 150 -0.71 7.49 14.14
CA ARG A 150 0.59 7.79 13.51
C ARG A 150 1.43 8.69 14.42
N ASN A 151 2.74 8.43 14.44
CA ASN A 151 3.68 9.33 15.08
C ASN A 151 3.78 10.64 14.28
N GLN A 152 3.37 11.75 14.90
CA GLN A 152 3.40 13.10 14.31
C GLN A 152 4.80 13.71 14.26
N GLY A 153 5.78 13.08 14.94
CA GLY A 153 7.09 13.64 15.19
C GLY A 153 7.06 14.68 16.31
N ASN A 154 8.25 15.16 16.68
CA ASN A 154 8.39 16.31 17.57
C ASN A 154 8.68 17.55 16.74
N GLU A 155 8.23 18.71 17.21
CA GLU A 155 8.57 20.01 16.62
C GLU A 155 10.10 20.20 16.58
N LEU A 156 10.57 20.75 15.47
CA LEU A 156 11.97 20.99 15.19
C LEU A 156 12.15 22.43 14.72
N ASP A 157 12.89 23.21 15.49
CA ASP A 157 13.35 24.54 15.07
C ASP A 157 14.45 24.38 14.01
N VAL A 158 14.06 24.57 12.75
CA VAL A 158 14.95 24.43 11.59
C VAL A 158 14.50 25.40 10.49
N SER A 159 15.47 25.94 9.75
CA SER A 159 15.22 26.79 8.59
C SER A 159 15.95 26.26 7.37
N PHE A 160 15.44 26.58 6.18
CA PHE A 160 16.08 26.23 4.92
C PHE A 160 16.99 27.38 4.44
N PHE A 161 18.27 27.08 4.18
CA PHE A 161 19.28 28.04 3.74
C PHE A 161 19.66 27.89 2.26
N GLY A 162 18.90 27.11 1.49
CA GLY A 162 19.07 26.98 0.05
C GLY A 162 18.12 27.88 -0.75
N GLU A 163 18.31 27.90 -2.06
CA GLU A 163 17.38 28.51 -3.01
C GLU A 163 16.79 27.41 -3.90
N LEU A 164 15.49 27.47 -4.14
CA LEU A 164 14.80 26.57 -5.06
C LEU A 164 14.58 27.27 -6.40
N ASP A 165 14.87 26.59 -7.50
CA ASP A 165 14.39 27.03 -8.82
C ASP A 165 12.87 26.83 -8.93
N ASP A 166 12.24 27.46 -9.93
CA ASP A 166 10.77 27.41 -10.11
C ASP A 166 10.20 25.98 -10.18
N ARG A 167 10.96 25.05 -10.79
CA ARG A 167 10.55 23.66 -10.93
C ARG A 167 10.64 22.92 -9.60
N GLN A 168 11.69 23.20 -8.82
CA GLN A 168 11.87 22.66 -7.49
C GLN A 168 10.81 23.19 -6.52
N ALA A 169 10.53 24.50 -6.55
CA ALA A 169 9.50 25.12 -5.72
C ALA A 169 8.13 24.49 -6.00
N THR A 170 7.73 24.40 -7.28
CA THR A 170 6.47 23.75 -7.68
C THR A 170 6.36 22.31 -7.17
N ALA A 171 7.46 21.56 -7.23
CA ALA A 171 7.50 20.18 -6.77
C ALA A 171 7.40 20.07 -5.24
N VAL A 172 8.05 20.98 -4.51
CA VAL A 172 7.97 21.07 -3.04
C VAL A 172 6.57 21.43 -2.60
N ASP A 173 5.94 22.44 -3.19
CA ASP A 173 4.57 22.86 -2.88
C ASP A 173 3.56 21.72 -3.10
N THR A 174 3.71 21.00 -4.22
CA THR A 174 2.87 19.84 -4.53
C THR A 174 2.99 18.73 -3.48
N MET A 175 4.21 18.50 -2.98
CA MET A 175 4.48 17.49 -1.94
C MET A 175 4.01 17.94 -0.55
N LEU A 176 4.07 19.24 -0.24
CA LEU A 176 3.61 19.80 1.03
C LEU A 176 2.08 19.82 1.14
N ALA A 177 1.37 19.98 0.02
CA ALA A 177 -0.09 19.90 -0.05
C ALA A 177 -0.68 18.50 0.26
N ARG A 178 0.17 17.47 0.43
CA ARG A 178 -0.22 16.08 0.68
C ARG A 178 0.53 15.52 1.88
N GLU A 179 -0.03 14.54 2.56
CA GLU A 179 0.65 13.86 3.67
C GLU A 179 1.73 12.88 3.18
N ASP A 180 1.45 12.15 2.10
CA ASP A 180 2.35 11.17 1.48
C ASP A 180 2.42 11.42 -0.03
N GLY A 181 3.56 11.12 -0.65
CA GLY A 181 3.71 11.26 -2.10
C GLY A 181 4.99 10.62 -2.64
N ILE A 182 5.04 10.47 -3.96
CA ILE A 182 6.24 9.99 -4.67
C ILE A 182 6.76 11.12 -5.55
N LEU A 183 7.91 11.69 -5.16
CA LEU A 183 8.59 12.69 -5.97
C LEU A 183 9.45 12.01 -7.04
N HIS A 184 8.92 11.92 -8.26
CA HIS A 184 9.66 11.43 -9.41
C HIS A 184 10.44 12.57 -10.09
N ALA A 185 11.77 12.48 -10.06
CA ALA A 185 12.64 13.42 -10.75
C ALA A 185 13.85 12.67 -11.35
N PRO A 186 14.50 13.19 -12.41
CA PRO A 186 15.78 12.68 -12.90
C PRO A 186 16.94 12.92 -11.91
N THR A 187 18.03 12.17 -12.05
CA THR A 187 19.29 12.47 -11.33
C THR A 187 19.75 13.90 -11.64
N GLY A 188 20.43 14.56 -10.70
CA GLY A 188 20.86 15.95 -10.85
C GLY A 188 19.76 17.00 -10.64
N SER A 189 18.48 16.63 -10.52
CA SER A 189 17.37 17.60 -10.32
C SER A 189 17.30 18.23 -8.92
N GLY A 190 18.27 17.99 -8.03
CA GLY A 190 18.25 18.56 -6.67
C GLY A 190 17.25 17.90 -5.71
N LYS A 191 16.99 16.59 -5.82
CA LYS A 191 16.06 15.88 -4.90
C LYS A 191 16.37 16.08 -3.42
N THR A 192 17.64 16.06 -3.06
CA THR A 192 18.05 16.28 -1.67
C THR A 192 17.80 17.72 -1.23
N VAL A 193 17.95 18.69 -2.13
CA VAL A 193 17.63 20.10 -1.87
C VAL A 193 16.14 20.26 -1.61
N MET A 194 15.29 19.75 -2.52
CA MET A 194 13.83 19.73 -2.35
C MET A 194 13.40 19.01 -1.07
N ALA A 195 14.03 17.88 -0.74
CA ALA A 195 13.73 17.15 0.49
C ALA A 195 14.12 17.94 1.76
N CYS A 196 15.25 18.66 1.75
CA CYS A 196 15.62 19.54 2.86
C CYS A 196 14.61 20.69 3.00
N ALA A 197 14.18 21.29 1.90
CA ALA A 197 13.12 22.31 1.93
C ALA A 197 11.82 21.75 2.56
N ILE A 198 11.37 20.56 2.14
CA ILE A 198 10.21 19.90 2.75
C ILE A 198 10.40 19.64 4.24
N ILE A 199 11.60 19.22 4.67
CA ILE A 199 11.91 18.99 6.10
C ILE A 199 11.80 20.30 6.89
N ALA A 200 12.34 21.39 6.34
CA ALA A 200 12.26 22.70 6.98
C ALA A 200 10.83 23.20 7.10
N GLU A 201 10.05 23.12 6.01
CA GLU A 201 8.66 23.55 5.96
C GLU A 201 7.75 22.72 6.88
N ARG A 202 8.00 21.42 7.01
CA ARG A 202 7.26 20.57 7.96
C ARG A 202 7.70 20.76 9.41
N ALA A 203 8.91 21.25 9.66
CA ALA A 203 9.45 21.57 10.98
C ALA A 203 9.25 20.46 12.03
N VAL A 204 9.43 19.20 11.65
CA VAL A 204 9.33 18.04 12.56
C VAL A 204 10.49 17.07 12.41
N THR A 205 10.77 16.31 13.47
CA THR A 205 11.78 15.25 13.47
C THR A 205 11.60 14.32 12.28
N THR A 206 12.68 14.06 11.53
CA THR A 206 12.60 13.36 10.25
C THR A 206 13.61 12.23 10.18
N LEU A 207 13.15 11.07 9.70
CA LEU A 207 13.99 9.92 9.39
C LEU A 207 14.20 9.78 7.89
N VAL A 208 15.45 9.83 7.45
CA VAL A 208 15.85 9.64 6.05
C VAL A 208 16.41 8.23 5.86
N LEU A 209 15.72 7.39 5.07
CA LEU A 209 16.14 6.02 4.78
C LEU A 209 16.97 5.95 3.50
N ILE A 210 18.15 5.34 3.58
CA ILE A 210 19.11 5.29 2.47
C ILE A 210 19.68 3.86 2.32
N ASN A 211 20.05 3.46 1.09
CA ASN A 211 20.59 2.13 0.81
C ASN A 211 22.13 2.03 0.83
N LYS A 212 22.85 3.16 0.69
CA LYS A 212 24.32 3.19 0.57
C LYS A 212 24.95 4.17 1.56
N THR A 213 26.08 3.78 2.13
CA THR A 213 26.88 4.60 3.06
C THR A 213 27.38 5.90 2.43
N THR A 214 27.76 5.87 1.14
CA THR A 214 28.22 7.05 0.39
C THR A 214 27.11 8.10 0.27
N LEU A 215 25.89 7.68 -0.07
CA LEU A 215 24.71 8.54 -0.12
C LEU A 215 24.37 9.10 1.27
N ALA A 216 24.50 8.29 2.33
CA ALA A 216 24.29 8.77 3.69
C ALA A 216 25.26 9.90 4.07
N SER A 217 26.54 9.78 3.71
CA SER A 217 27.52 10.85 3.92
C SER A 217 27.19 12.12 3.15
N GLN A 218 26.72 12.01 1.89
CA GLN A 218 26.27 13.15 1.10
C GLN A 218 25.06 13.84 1.73
N TRP A 219 24.07 13.07 2.19
CA TRP A 219 22.90 13.62 2.87
C TRP A 219 23.25 14.35 4.16
N ARG A 220 24.19 13.84 4.96
CA ARG A 220 24.67 14.53 6.17
C ARG A 220 25.24 15.89 5.85
N GLU A 221 26.01 15.99 4.77
CA GLU A 221 26.60 17.24 4.34
C GLU A 221 25.54 18.21 3.82
N GLN A 222 24.58 17.72 3.03
CA GLN A 222 23.45 18.54 2.56
C GLN A 222 22.59 19.06 3.71
N ILE A 223 22.27 18.23 4.71
CA ILE A 223 21.52 18.67 5.90
C ILE A 223 22.32 19.73 6.67
N ARG A 224 23.63 19.55 6.82
CA ARG A 224 24.49 20.54 7.50
C ARG A 224 24.45 21.88 6.79
N THR A 225 24.56 21.89 5.47
CA THR A 225 24.63 23.11 4.66
C THR A 225 23.27 23.77 4.49
N LEU A 226 22.22 22.99 4.21
CA LEU A 226 20.90 23.51 3.83
C LEU A 226 19.97 23.71 5.04
N LEU A 227 20.22 23.03 6.17
CA LEU A 227 19.38 23.12 7.36
C LEU A 227 20.13 23.64 8.60
N GLY A 228 21.44 23.87 8.52
CA GLY A 228 22.25 24.38 9.62
C GLY A 228 22.42 23.42 10.82
N ILE A 229 21.87 22.20 10.73
CA ILE A 229 21.88 21.21 11.82
C ILE A 229 22.77 20.01 11.51
N LYS A 230 23.25 19.33 12.55
CA LYS A 230 24.04 18.11 12.40
C LYS A 230 23.13 16.89 12.41
N ALA A 231 23.01 16.19 11.29
CA ALA A 231 22.26 14.93 11.24
C ALA A 231 22.90 13.81 12.09
N GLY A 232 22.07 12.97 12.72
CA GLY A 232 22.52 11.67 13.25
C GLY A 232 22.60 10.62 12.14
N GLN A 233 23.22 9.49 12.44
CA GLN A 233 23.30 8.35 11.52
C GLN A 233 23.32 7.01 12.26
N LEU A 234 22.49 6.08 11.79
CA LEU A 234 22.49 4.68 12.19
C LEU A 234 22.80 3.78 10.98
N GLY A 235 23.86 2.98 11.08
CA GLY A 235 24.36 2.10 10.03
C GLY A 235 25.68 2.58 9.39
N GLY A 236 26.37 1.68 8.70
CA GLY A 236 27.66 1.98 8.06
C GLY A 236 28.79 2.25 9.06
N GLY A 237 28.77 1.56 10.20
CA GLY A 237 29.72 1.76 11.30
C GLY A 237 29.40 2.94 12.23
N ARG A 238 28.29 3.66 12.00
CA ARG A 238 27.81 4.74 12.89
C ARG A 238 26.55 4.33 13.64
N VAL A 239 26.44 4.79 14.90
CA VAL A 239 25.35 4.41 15.83
C VAL A 239 24.71 5.60 16.55
N LYS A 240 25.06 6.84 16.16
CA LYS A 240 24.63 8.04 16.88
C LYS A 240 23.44 8.70 16.18
N THR A 241 22.25 8.50 16.72
CA THR A 241 21.05 9.28 16.40
C THR A 241 21.03 10.59 17.20
N ARG A 242 20.20 11.55 16.78
CA ARG A 242 20.06 12.86 17.43
C ARG A 242 18.62 13.23 17.76
N GLY A 243 17.63 12.49 17.24
CA GLY A 243 16.22 12.80 17.48
C GLY A 243 15.78 14.10 16.81
N GLN A 244 16.47 14.50 15.74
CA GLN A 244 16.13 15.65 14.89
C GLN A 244 15.95 15.11 13.46
N VAL A 245 16.89 15.42 12.57
CA VAL A 245 17.01 14.73 11.28
C VAL A 245 18.04 13.62 11.41
N ASP A 246 17.58 12.37 11.30
CA ASP A 246 18.41 11.18 11.40
C ASP A 246 18.43 10.41 10.09
N ILE A 247 19.61 9.90 9.72
CA ILE A 247 19.78 9.07 8.52
C ILE A 247 19.98 7.62 8.94
N MET A 248 19.22 6.70 8.35
CA MET A 248 19.36 5.28 8.63
C MET A 248 19.57 4.47 7.36
N LEU A 249 20.49 3.51 7.42
CA LEU A 249 20.68 2.56 6.34
C LEU A 249 19.61 1.47 6.39
N LEU A 250 18.99 1.17 5.24
CA LEU A 250 17.97 0.13 5.10
C LEU A 250 18.45 -1.24 5.60
N GLN A 251 19.73 -1.57 5.39
CA GLN A 251 20.33 -2.82 5.87
C GLN A 251 20.40 -2.91 7.40
N THR A 252 20.51 -1.77 8.08
CA THR A 252 20.53 -1.69 9.54
C THR A 252 19.11 -1.74 10.09
N LEU A 253 18.15 -1.08 9.42
CA LEU A 253 16.74 -1.16 9.75
C LEU A 253 16.22 -2.61 9.76
N ALA A 254 16.58 -3.40 8.73
CA ALA A 254 16.17 -4.80 8.64
C ALA A 254 16.69 -5.71 9.78
N ARG A 255 17.61 -5.23 10.62
CA ARG A 255 18.11 -5.96 11.80
C ARG A 255 17.48 -5.48 13.11
N HIS A 256 16.65 -4.43 13.08
CA HIS A 256 16.07 -3.79 14.27
C HIS A 256 14.52 -3.76 14.21
N ILE A 257 13.94 -4.35 13.15
CA ILE A 257 12.52 -4.71 13.03
C ILE A 257 12.45 -6.22 13.20
#